data_AF-R5KWL7-F1
#
_entry.id   AF-R5KWL7-F1
#
_cell.length_a   1.000
_cell.length_b   1.000
_cell.length_c   1.000
_cell.angle_alpha   90.00
_cell.angle_beta   90.00
_cell.angle_gamma   90.00
#
_symmetry.space_group_name_H-M   'P 1'
#
loop_
_entity.id
_entity.type
_entity.pdbx_description
1 polymer ?
#
loop_
_entity_poly.entity_id
_entity_poly.type
_entity_poly.pdbx_seq_one_letter_code
_entity_poly.pdbx_strand_id
1 'polypeptide(L)'
;MEVGTAIGDRDIDMIVPIEPFVEYERKNSWGRYERKRISVDKLMDIAGYVNKNKNRFEHPVILHRDNDRLNFDSDNLEWTDINDPRYKEYYNRVVDEKNRLGREWNGEKWDYMEKQPRYQHI
;
A
#
# COMPACT_ATOMS: atom_id res chain seq x y z
N MET A 1 -0.57 -15.97 -8.96
CA MET A 1 -0.42 -15.10 -7.78
C MET A 1 -1.34 -13.93 -8.04
N GLU A 2 -2.32 -13.68 -7.18
CA GLU A 2 -3.23 -12.55 -7.32
C GLU A 2 -2.76 -11.43 -6.39
N VAL A 3 -2.90 -10.18 -6.85
CA VAL A 3 -2.63 -9.00 -6.04
C VAL A 3 -3.89 -8.66 -5.27
N GLY A 4 -3.83 -8.71 -3.94
CA GLY A 4 -4.89 -8.26 -3.06
C GLY A 4 -4.79 -6.76 -2.81
N THR A 5 -5.93 -6.07 -2.76
CA THR A 5 -6.00 -4.61 -2.50
C THR A 5 -6.90 -4.26 -1.31
N ALA A 6 -7.53 -5.27 -0.70
CA ALA A 6 -8.39 -5.13 0.45
C ALA A 6 -8.34 -6.40 1.32
N ILE A 7 -8.74 -6.27 2.58
CA ILE A 7 -8.86 -7.38 3.53
C ILE A 7 -10.19 -7.32 4.26
N GLY A 8 -10.78 -8.48 4.56
CA GLY A 8 -11.87 -8.56 5.53
C GLY A 8 -11.31 -8.51 6.94
N ASP A 9 -11.79 -7.58 7.75
CA ASP A 9 -11.48 -7.47 9.18
C ASP A 9 -12.71 -7.90 9.98
N ARG A 10 -12.60 -9.05 10.64
CA ARG A 10 -13.69 -9.68 11.39
C ARG A 10 -13.96 -8.98 12.72
N ASP A 11 -12.96 -8.28 13.27
CA ASP A 11 -13.09 -7.66 14.59
C ASP A 11 -13.95 -6.39 14.51
N ILE A 12 -13.87 -5.69 13.37
CA ILE A 12 -14.65 -4.48 13.08
C ILE A 12 -15.79 -4.71 12.08
N ASP A 13 -15.94 -5.94 11.56
CA ASP A 13 -16.94 -6.32 10.56
C ASP A 13 -16.94 -5.36 9.35
N MET A 14 -15.76 -5.21 8.73
CA MET A 14 -15.51 -4.32 7.60
C MET A 14 -14.59 -4.94 6.53
N ILE A 15 -14.75 -4.51 5.28
CA ILE A 15 -13.78 -4.69 4.20
C ILE A 15 -12.88 -3.46 4.15
N VAL A 16 -11.59 -3.64 4.43
CA VAL A 16 -10.62 -2.57 4.56
C VAL A 16 -9.75 -2.50 3.31
N PRO A 17 -9.85 -1.44 2.48
CA PRO A 17 -8.89 -1.19 1.41
C PRO A 17 -7.51 -0.86 1.99
N ILE A 18 -6.48 -1.55 1.50
CA ILE A 18 -5.10 -1.44 1.97
C ILE A 18 -4.10 -1.30 0.81
N GLU A 19 -2.82 -1.17 1.14
CA GLU A 19 -1.74 -1.23 0.17
C GLU A 19 -1.78 -2.57 -0.60
N PRO A 20 -1.55 -2.56 -1.92
CA PRO A 20 -1.51 -3.78 -2.70
C PRO A 20 -0.49 -4.77 -2.14
N PHE A 21 -0.90 -6.03 -2.01
CA PHE A 21 -0.10 -7.09 -1.44
C PHE A 21 -0.22 -8.37 -2.25
N VAL A 22 0.77 -9.24 -2.08
CA VAL A 22 0.66 -10.62 -2.54
C VAL A 22 0.66 -11.56 -1.34
N GLU A 23 -0.14 -12.63 -1.46
CA GLU A 23 -0.13 -13.74 -0.52
C GLU A 23 0.75 -14.88 -1.02
N TYR A 24 1.49 -15.48 -0.11
CA TYR A 24 2.27 -16.67 -0.37
C TYR A 24 2.29 -17.58 0.85
N GLU A 25 2.46 -18.88 0.61
CA GLU A 25 2.65 -19.86 1.67
C GLU A 25 4.13 -20.15 1.85
N ARG A 26 4.58 -20.20 3.11
CA ARG A 26 5.93 -20.64 3.45
C ARG A 26 5.90 -21.64 4.58
N LYS A 27 6.90 -22.52 4.61
CA LYS A 27 7.08 -23.48 5.70
C LYS A 27 7.72 -22.76 6.89
N ASN A 28 7.11 -22.83 8.07
CA ASN A 28 7.69 -22.30 9.30
C ASN A 28 8.71 -23.28 9.90
N SER A 29 9.38 -22.88 10.98
CA SER A 29 10.39 -23.70 11.68
C SER A 29 9.87 -25.05 12.18
N TRP A 30 8.55 -25.19 12.35
CA TRP A 30 7.87 -26.43 12.76
C TRP A 30 7.39 -27.28 11.58
N GLY A 31 7.79 -26.93 10.36
CA GLY A 31 7.43 -27.68 9.16
C GLY A 31 6.00 -27.47 8.68
N ARG A 32 5.24 -26.53 9.25
CA ARG A 32 3.86 -26.22 8.85
C ARG A 32 3.82 -25.09 7.83
N TYR A 33 2.93 -25.17 6.86
CA TYR A 33 2.68 -24.06 5.95
C TYR A 33 1.91 -22.95 6.66
N GLU A 34 2.39 -21.72 6.53
CA GLU A 34 1.72 -20.50 6.99
C GLU A 34 1.56 -19.54 5.82
N ARG A 35 0.39 -18.90 5.74
CA ARG A 35 0.14 -17.80 4.80
C ARG A 35 0.81 -16.53 5.30
N LYS A 36 1.49 -15.84 4.40
CA LYS A 36 2.11 -14.54 4.63
C LYS A 36 1.64 -13.57 3.55
N ARG A 37 1.66 -12.30 3.92
CA ARG A 37 1.46 -11.16 3.03
C ARG A 37 2.72 -10.34 2.97
N ILE A 38 2.99 -9.77 1.81
CA ILE A 38 4.02 -8.74 1.64
C ILE A 38 3.48 -7.70 0.67
N SER A 39 3.70 -6.41 0.94
CA SER A 39 3.28 -5.36 0.00
C SER A 39 4.07 -5.47 -1.30
N VAL A 40 3.42 -5.16 -2.41
CA VAL A 40 4.07 -5.19 -3.73
C VAL A 40 5.20 -4.18 -3.79
N ASP A 41 4.99 -2.96 -3.27
CA ASP A 41 6.04 -1.94 -3.12
C ASP A 41 7.29 -2.49 -2.40
N LYS A 42 7.11 -3.29 -1.35
CA LYS A 42 8.24 -3.87 -0.61
C LYS A 42 8.97 -4.93 -1.44
N LEU A 43 8.25 -5.70 -2.26
CA LEU A 43 8.88 -6.62 -3.20
C LEU A 43 9.68 -5.87 -4.27
N MET A 44 9.15 -4.76 -4.79
CA MET A 44 9.85 -3.93 -5.78
C MET A 44 11.15 -3.33 -5.20
N ASP A 45 11.13 -2.87 -3.95
CA ASP A 45 12.33 -2.47 -3.19
C ASP A 45 13.35 -3.60 -3.08
N ILE A 46 12.91 -4.79 -2.60
CA ILE A 46 13.79 -5.95 -2.41
C ILE A 46 14.41 -6.41 -3.73
N ALA A 47 13.65 -6.38 -4.82
CA ALA A 47 14.10 -6.80 -6.14
C ALA A 47 14.98 -5.76 -6.86
N GLY A 48 15.08 -4.53 -6.33
CA GLY A 48 15.85 -3.45 -6.94
C GLY A 48 15.18 -2.82 -8.16
N TYR A 49 13.85 -2.91 -8.28
CA TYR A 49 13.06 -2.35 -9.39
C TYR A 49 12.52 -0.95 -9.12
N VAL A 50 12.94 -0.29 -8.04
CA VAL A 50 12.59 1.10 -7.74
C VAL A 50 13.75 2.00 -8.15
N ASN A 51 13.49 2.96 -9.04
CA ASN A 51 14.52 3.86 -9.53
C ASN A 51 15.04 4.81 -8.45
N LYS A 52 16.23 5.37 -8.71
CA LYS A 52 17.01 6.25 -7.82
C LYS A 52 17.58 5.51 -6.60
N ASN A 53 18.56 6.13 -5.96
CA ASN A 53 19.19 5.57 -4.76
C ASN A 53 18.42 6.00 -3.51
N LYS A 54 17.77 5.04 -2.85
CA LYS A 54 17.03 5.21 -1.58
C LYS A 54 17.80 5.98 -0.51
N ASN A 55 19.12 5.78 -0.42
CA ASN A 55 19.96 6.37 0.63
C ASN A 55 20.22 7.87 0.44
N ARG A 56 19.66 8.50 -0.59
CA ARG A 56 19.77 9.94 -0.85
C ARG A 56 18.65 10.77 -0.21
N PHE A 57 17.66 10.13 0.40
CA PHE A 57 16.47 10.75 0.96
C PHE A 57 16.47 10.61 2.49
N GLU A 58 15.95 11.62 3.20
CA GLU A 58 15.90 11.64 4.66
C GLU A 58 14.80 10.71 5.20
N HIS A 59 13.65 10.71 4.52
CA HIS A 59 12.47 9.89 4.79
C HIS A 59 12.01 9.23 3.49
N PRO A 60 12.73 8.18 3.01
CA PRO A 60 12.50 7.57 1.72
C PRO A 60 11.14 6.87 1.62
N VAL A 61 10.41 7.19 0.55
CA VAL A 61 9.12 6.59 0.16
C VAL A 61 9.12 6.26 -1.33
N ILE A 62 8.24 5.35 -1.76
CA ILE A 62 8.09 4.97 -3.17
C ILE A 62 6.98 5.81 -3.79
N LEU A 63 7.34 6.54 -4.85
CA LEU A 63 6.42 7.29 -5.68
C LEU A 63 6.05 6.46 -6.92
N HIS A 64 4.76 6.34 -7.17
CA HIS A 64 4.19 5.89 -8.45
C HIS A 64 3.97 7.13 -9.31
N ARG A 65 4.78 7.32 -10.35
CA ARG A 65 4.90 8.60 -11.08
C ARG A 65 3.64 9.00 -11.84
N ASP A 66 2.83 8.03 -12.26
CA ASP A 66 1.55 8.21 -12.91
C ASP A 66 0.36 8.38 -11.95
N ASN A 67 0.61 8.31 -10.64
CA ASN A 67 -0.38 8.24 -9.57
C ASN A 67 -1.29 7.00 -9.58
N ASP A 68 -0.97 5.96 -10.35
CA ASP A 68 -1.67 4.69 -10.31
C ASP A 68 -0.95 3.73 -9.36
N ARG A 69 -1.53 3.53 -8.17
CA ARG A 69 -0.99 2.64 -7.13
C ARG A 69 -0.93 1.16 -7.51
N LEU A 70 -1.50 0.77 -8.66
CA LEU A 70 -1.46 -0.59 -9.19
C LEU A 70 -0.47 -0.75 -10.35
N ASN A 71 0.14 0.35 -10.82
CA ASN A 71 1.16 0.31 -11.86
C ASN A 71 2.56 0.12 -11.27
N PHE A 72 2.97 -1.15 -11.17
CA PHE A 72 4.28 -1.56 -10.68
C PHE A 72 5.33 -1.71 -11.79
N ASP A 73 5.17 -1.05 -12.94
CA ASP A 73 6.27 -1.01 -13.92
C ASP A 73 7.48 -0.33 -13.30
N SER A 74 8.67 -0.94 -13.44
CA SER A 74 9.89 -0.43 -12.79
C SER A 74 10.20 1.02 -13.16
N ASP A 75 9.90 1.42 -14.39
CA ASP A 75 10.10 2.78 -14.89
C ASP A 75 9.13 3.81 -14.29
N ASN A 76 8.02 3.33 -13.72
CA ASN A 76 7.02 4.13 -13.01
C ASN A 76 7.38 4.36 -11.52
N LEU A 77 8.22 3.50 -10.95
CA LEU A 77 8.56 3.55 -9.52
C LEU A 77 9.87 4.27 -9.27
N GLU A 78 9.86 5.23 -8.34
CA GLU A 78 11.08 5.89 -7.88
C GLU A 78 11.09 6.17 -6.38
N TRP A 79 12.29 6.17 -5.79
CA TRP A 79 12.49 6.70 -4.45
C TRP A 79 12.36 8.23 -4.47
N THR A 80 11.66 8.76 -3.48
CA THR A 80 11.64 10.17 -3.15
C THR A 80 11.52 10.38 -1.64
N ASP A 81 11.49 11.63 -1.19
CA ASP A 81 11.25 12.00 0.20
C ASP A 81 9.74 12.19 0.48
N ILE A 82 9.31 11.88 1.71
CA ILE A 82 7.89 12.05 2.12
C ILE A 82 7.38 13.49 1.93
N ASN A 83 8.29 14.47 1.97
CA ASN A 83 7.97 15.88 1.81
C ASN A 83 7.94 16.33 0.33
N ASP A 84 8.27 15.46 -0.63
CA ASP A 84 8.15 15.76 -2.06
C ASP A 84 6.68 16.05 -2.42
N PRO A 85 6.37 17.22 -2.99
CA PRO A 85 5.00 17.55 -3.40
C PRO A 85 4.35 16.48 -4.29
N ARG A 86 5.12 15.81 -5.14
CA ARG A 86 4.64 14.74 -6.03
C ARG A 86 4.19 13.51 -5.23
N TYR A 87 4.93 13.18 -4.18
CA TYR A 87 4.55 12.10 -3.28
C TYR A 87 3.30 12.44 -2.47
N LYS A 88 3.20 13.68 -1.98
CA LYS A 88 1.99 14.12 -1.27
C LYS A 88 0.76 14.05 -2.15
N GLU A 89 0.85 14.50 -3.40
CA GLU A 89 -0.24 14.39 -4.37
C GLU A 89 -0.64 12.92 -4.60
N TYR A 90 0.34 12.05 -4.89
CA TYR A 90 0.12 10.62 -5.06
C TYR A 90 -0.57 10.00 -3.84
N TYR A 91 0.00 10.21 -2.66
CA TYR A 91 -0.50 9.66 -1.41
C TYR A 91 -1.93 10.12 -1.12
N ASN A 92 -2.22 11.41 -1.30
CA ASN A 92 -3.55 11.97 -1.06
C ASN A 92 -4.59 11.39 -2.04
N ARG A 93 -4.23 11.18 -3.32
CA ARG A 93 -5.10 10.45 -4.28
C ARG A 93 -5.36 9.01 -3.87
N VAL A 94 -4.33 8.31 -3.38
CA VAL A 94 -4.49 6.93 -2.87
C VAL A 94 -5.39 6.89 -1.65
N VAL A 95 -5.26 7.86 -0.74
CA VAL A 95 -6.13 8.00 0.43
C VAL A 95 -7.57 8.28 0.00
N ASP A 96 -7.80 9.18 -0.95
CA ASP A 96 -9.14 9.49 -1.46
C ASP A 96 -9.80 8.25 -2.07
N GLU A 97 -9.06 7.48 -2.86
CA GLU A 97 -9.56 6.24 -3.45
C GLU A 97 -9.87 5.18 -2.39
N LYS A 98 -8.98 5.00 -1.40
CA LYS A 98 -9.23 4.09 -0.27
C LYS A 98 -10.46 4.51 0.52
N ASN A 99 -10.65 5.81 0.78
CA ASN A 99 -11.82 6.31 1.49
C ASN A 99 -13.11 6.15 0.67
N ARG A 100 -13.05 6.39 -0.65
CA ARG A 100 -14.17 6.13 -1.57
C ARG A 100 -14.62 4.66 -1.49
N LEU A 101 -13.68 3.72 -1.67
CA LEU A 101 -13.95 2.28 -1.59
C LEU A 101 -14.43 1.86 -0.20
N GLY A 102 -13.82 2.41 0.85
CA GLY A 102 -14.18 2.14 2.22
C GLY A 102 -15.64 2.52 2.53
N ARG A 103 -16.09 3.70 2.09
CA ARG A 103 -17.50 4.12 2.19
C ARG A 103 -18.42 3.24 1.34
N GLU A 104 -18.00 2.91 0.12
CA GLU A 104 -18.78 2.05 -0.79
C GLU A 104 -19.04 0.66 -0.19
N TRP A 105 -18.04 0.06 0.45
CA TRP A 105 -18.14 -1.30 0.99
C TRP A 105 -18.71 -1.38 2.41
N ASN A 106 -18.53 -0.34 3.22
CA ASN A 106 -18.86 -0.38 4.65
C ASN A 106 -19.92 0.64 5.09
N GLY A 107 -20.30 1.58 4.23
CA GLY A 107 -21.19 2.69 4.58
C GLY A 107 -20.64 3.54 5.72
N GLU A 108 -21.54 3.93 6.63
CA GLU A 108 -21.24 4.81 7.78
C GLU A 108 -20.18 4.24 8.75
N LYS A 109 -19.97 2.91 8.76
CA LYS A 109 -18.92 2.31 9.60
C LYS A 109 -17.51 2.82 9.23
N TRP A 110 -17.33 3.28 8.00
CA TRP A 110 -16.04 3.76 7.51
C TRP A 110 -15.59 5.09 8.16
N ASP A 111 -16.50 5.88 8.73
CA ASP A 111 -16.18 7.15 9.39
C ASP A 111 -15.15 7.01 10.53
N TYR A 112 -15.10 5.83 11.16
CA TYR A 112 -14.07 5.50 12.15
C TYR A 112 -12.69 5.34 11.50
N MET A 113 -12.63 4.67 10.34
CA MET A 113 -11.39 4.37 9.63
C MET A 113 -10.78 5.63 9.04
N GLU A 114 -11.59 6.55 8.52
CA GLU A 114 -11.10 7.82 7.98
C GLU A 114 -10.26 8.59 8.99
N LYS A 115 -10.62 8.56 10.27
CA LYS A 115 -9.89 9.27 11.33
C LYS A 115 -8.49 8.71 11.59
N GLN A 116 -8.16 7.53 11.05
CA GLN A 116 -6.82 6.95 11.23
C GLN A 116 -5.80 7.64 10.33
N PRO A 117 -4.54 7.84 10.78
CA PRO A 117 -3.52 8.57 10.03
C PRO A 117 -3.28 8.07 8.59
N ARG A 118 -3.39 6.75 8.35
CA ARG A 118 -3.19 6.14 7.02
C ARG A 118 -4.32 6.41 6.00
N TYR A 119 -5.41 7.02 6.45
CA TYR A 119 -6.55 7.44 5.63
C TYR A 119 -6.77 8.95 5.69
N GLN A 120 -5.75 9.69 6.16
CA GLN A 120 -5.70 11.15 6.18
C GLN A 120 -4.64 11.63 5.22
N HIS A 121 -4.83 12.83 4.66
CA HIS A 121 -3.84 13.47 3.79
C HIS A 121 -2.57 13.90 4.55
N ILE A 122 -1.49 14.13 3.79
CA ILE A 122 -0.17 14.60 4.29
C ILE A 122 0.35 15.84 3.54
#